data_AF-A0A480ACK8-F1
#
_entry.id   AF-A0A480ACK8-F1
#
_cell.length_a   1.000
_cell.length_b   1.000
_cell.length_c   1.000
_cell.angle_alpha   90.00
_cell.angle_beta   90.00
_cell.angle_gamma   90.00
#
_symmetry.space_group_name_H-M   'P 1'
#
loop_
_entity.id
_entity.type
_entity.pdbx_description
1 polymer ?
#
loop_
_entity_poly.entity_id
_entity_poly.type
_entity_poly.pdbx_seq_one_letter_code
_entity_poly.pdbx_strand_id
1 'polypeptide(L)'
;MGIGEDTGKKEQIREFLARVNRGLGFIEDIWVEREVKTPGTEGQYNLARGLSGKPISNITDLLKDDIKHTFDNSLFTFRFIAADPGSGKTTLLNYLRELIEIEPIYRKYSVIVYFPFNALLADASGESFGVKLYSYILTKTFWVLMKDNSNLSINIGKASESFLSRLMGKEKVAQIKLNNDNAILFANQLNIFLSEIKVNFKDLFFSVVQEILKSEPQANFVYLMDELDSLKPDYLDDARAIIRDLINETCNIKKPRLMVYIVGQSRQVDSFIEKDAGLYSRVINNLITLVRFRKEECLKIKTLIEERIKGAYSSCKDFDKAWNELKSIALEPTSYQSLREFCEVYSQRVITIHETYFKFFDEPFNRFESKARELVETESRNKWVKFLGDSLIEEKIFPEKTENHLGHNGWRKYKGKGGYSLLISDSTTRIKNHNVDCYVELRHHDDAVAKAYGEAKNYSLIKEHLDTFQEWLKDFDFSVDKDNLPPDLAFLIAPGCTELQIRKLKNKNIEFLKTERIDETDRSGSSSHENVDPVLSFINTADREKMIQILRGTRIQQITIDKIIRNRPYSQLDELESKAKTSKSMRDKIEDKIGKEDCNLFCTTT
;
A
#
# COMPACT_ATOMS: atom_id res chain seq x y z
N MET A 1 -15.20 2.53 36.66
CA MET A 1 -14.25 1.75 35.84
C MET A 1 -15.03 0.59 35.24
N GLY A 2 -15.42 0.74 33.97
CA GLY A 2 -16.04 -0.31 33.17
C GLY A 2 -15.31 -0.27 31.84
N ILE A 3 -14.73 -1.42 31.47
CA ILE A 3 -13.90 -1.63 30.28
C ILE A 3 -14.84 -1.54 29.09
N GLY A 4 -14.89 -0.37 28.45
CA GLY A 4 -15.46 -0.21 27.12
C GLY A 4 -14.54 -0.92 26.14
N GLU A 5 -15.13 -1.79 25.33
CA GLU A 5 -14.52 -2.53 24.23
C GLU A 5 -13.50 -1.67 23.48
N ASP A 6 -12.24 -2.09 23.50
CA ASP A 6 -11.18 -1.54 22.66
C ASP A 6 -11.44 -2.08 21.24
N THR A 7 -12.46 -1.51 20.59
CA THR A 7 -12.77 -1.72 19.17
C THR A 7 -11.52 -1.46 18.37
N GLY A 8 -11.18 -2.36 17.44
CA GLY A 8 -9.96 -2.27 16.65
C GLY A 8 -9.69 -0.86 16.15
N LYS A 9 -8.66 -0.23 16.73
CA LYS A 9 -8.29 1.14 16.40
C LYS A 9 -7.87 1.19 14.94
N LYS A 10 -8.80 1.54 14.07
CA LYS A 10 -8.49 2.09 12.75
C LYS A 10 -7.58 3.28 12.97
N GLU A 11 -6.54 3.37 12.15
CA GLU A 11 -5.52 4.39 12.26
C GLU A 11 -6.16 5.78 12.35
N GLN A 12 -5.78 6.49 13.42
CA GLN A 12 -6.25 7.83 13.72
C GLN A 12 -5.95 8.78 12.55
N ILE A 13 -6.83 9.77 12.30
CA ILE A 13 -6.58 10.73 11.22
C ILE A 13 -5.26 11.47 11.46
N ARG A 14 -4.91 11.73 12.72
CA ARG A 14 -3.62 12.33 13.06
C ARG A 14 -2.42 11.49 12.62
N GLU A 15 -2.48 10.17 12.80
CA GLU A 15 -1.44 9.22 12.39
C GLU A 15 -1.33 9.15 10.87
N PHE A 16 -2.47 9.13 10.18
CA PHE A 16 -2.51 9.21 8.73
C PHE A 16 -1.88 10.50 8.21
N LEU A 17 -2.25 11.65 8.76
CA LEU A 17 -1.68 12.93 8.36
C LEU A 17 -0.17 12.98 8.64
N ALA A 18 0.30 12.42 9.75
CA ALA A 18 1.73 12.30 10.05
C ALA A 18 2.47 11.41 9.03
N ARG A 19 1.80 10.39 8.48
CA ARG A 19 2.37 9.58 7.42
C ARG A 19 2.38 10.30 6.08
N VAL A 20 1.29 10.98 5.71
CA VAL A 20 1.29 11.81 4.50
C VAL A 20 2.39 12.86 4.60
N ASN A 21 2.58 13.48 5.76
CA ASN A 21 3.68 14.42 6.03
C ASN A 21 5.06 13.86 5.68
N ARG A 22 5.33 12.60 5.99
CA ARG A 22 6.59 11.91 5.63
C ARG A 22 6.71 11.62 4.13
N GLY A 23 5.57 11.46 3.43
CA GLY A 23 5.47 11.18 1.99
C GLY A 23 5.99 9.82 1.52
N LEU A 24 6.76 9.10 2.33
CA LEU A 24 7.30 7.77 2.04
C LEU A 24 6.18 6.71 2.01
N GLY A 25 6.15 5.89 0.96
CA GLY A 25 5.14 4.83 0.81
C GLY A 25 3.73 5.32 0.43
N PHE A 26 3.56 6.63 0.21
CA PHE A 26 2.28 7.27 -0.11
C PHE A 26 2.25 7.86 -1.52
N ILE A 27 3.35 8.47 -1.98
CA ILE A 27 3.40 9.17 -3.28
C ILE A 27 3.92 8.31 -4.43
N GLU A 28 4.49 7.14 -4.11
CA GLU A 28 5.14 6.26 -5.07
C GLU A 28 4.13 5.72 -6.10
N ASP A 29 2.93 5.36 -5.65
CA ASP A 29 1.83 4.93 -6.52
C ASP A 29 1.36 6.06 -7.46
N ILE A 30 1.45 7.33 -7.03
CA ILE A 30 1.13 8.50 -7.87
C ILE A 30 2.17 8.67 -8.98
N TRP A 31 3.45 8.42 -8.67
CA TRP A 31 4.54 8.56 -9.63
C TRP A 31 4.54 7.49 -10.72
N VAL A 32 4.22 6.25 -10.37
CA VAL A 32 4.26 5.12 -11.33
C VAL A 32 3.04 5.07 -12.26
N GLU A 33 1.95 5.72 -11.88
CA GLU A 33 0.78 5.91 -12.75
C GLU A 33 0.83 7.22 -13.54
N ARG A 34 1.98 7.89 -13.59
CA ARG A 34 2.14 9.10 -14.41
C ARG A 34 2.05 8.75 -15.89
N GLU A 35 1.26 9.56 -16.59
CA GLU A 35 1.15 9.54 -18.04
C GLU A 35 2.52 9.68 -18.72
N VAL A 36 2.69 8.89 -19.79
CA VAL A 36 3.85 8.90 -20.67
C VAL A 36 3.39 9.24 -22.08
N LYS A 37 4.10 10.14 -22.74
CA LYS A 37 3.90 10.51 -24.14
C LYS A 37 5.10 10.15 -24.99
N THR A 38 4.90 10.06 -26.29
CA THR A 38 5.98 9.89 -27.24
C THR A 38 6.88 11.13 -27.29
N PRO A 39 8.21 10.98 -27.40
CA PRO A 39 9.11 12.12 -27.59
C PRO A 39 8.70 12.98 -28.77
N GLY A 40 8.73 14.31 -28.59
CA GLY A 40 8.24 15.29 -29.57
C GLY A 40 6.81 15.79 -29.31
N THR A 41 6.13 15.26 -28.29
CA THR A 41 4.82 15.80 -27.85
C THR A 41 5.02 17.11 -27.09
N GLU A 42 4.27 18.15 -27.44
CA GLU A 42 4.32 19.44 -26.73
C GLU A 42 3.67 19.35 -25.34
N GLY A 43 4.28 19.99 -24.35
CA GLY A 43 3.79 20.09 -22.97
C GLY A 43 4.69 19.44 -21.91
N GLN A 44 4.25 19.46 -20.65
CA GLN A 44 4.98 18.87 -19.52
C GLN A 44 4.51 17.45 -19.24
N TYR A 45 5.09 16.49 -19.96
CA TYR A 45 4.79 15.07 -19.82
C TYR A 45 6.07 14.27 -19.61
N ASN A 46 5.95 13.11 -18.98
CA ASN A 46 7.03 12.14 -19.08
C ASN A 46 7.11 11.67 -20.54
N LEU A 47 8.32 11.57 -21.07
CA LEU A 47 8.54 11.19 -22.46
C LEU A 47 9.30 9.87 -22.53
N ALA A 48 8.77 8.91 -23.28
CA ALA A 48 9.47 7.67 -23.58
C ALA A 48 8.87 6.98 -24.80
N ARG A 49 9.65 6.09 -25.42
CA ARG A 49 9.16 5.15 -26.45
C ARG A 49 9.10 3.74 -25.88
N GLY A 50 8.01 3.03 -26.13
CA GLY A 50 7.95 1.58 -25.92
C GLY A 50 8.90 0.83 -26.86
N LEU A 51 9.38 -0.32 -26.43
CA LEU A 51 10.28 -1.18 -27.22
C LEU A 51 9.51 -2.18 -28.08
N SER A 52 8.27 -2.54 -27.70
CA SER A 52 7.46 -3.50 -28.47
C SER A 52 6.62 -2.89 -29.59
N GLY A 53 6.65 -1.56 -29.75
CA GLY A 53 5.78 -0.84 -30.68
C GLY A 53 4.31 -0.70 -30.22
N LYS A 54 3.98 -1.20 -29.03
CA LYS A 54 2.67 -0.98 -28.42
C LYS A 54 2.52 0.45 -27.90
N PRO A 55 1.28 1.00 -27.88
CA PRO A 55 1.02 2.27 -27.23
C PRO A 55 1.31 2.16 -25.74
N ILE A 56 2.07 3.13 -25.22
CA ILE A 56 2.39 3.27 -23.80
C ILE A 56 1.59 4.44 -23.26
N SER A 57 0.80 4.21 -22.21
CA SER A 57 -0.05 5.25 -21.61
C SER A 57 0.57 5.87 -20.36
N ASN A 58 1.33 5.09 -19.58
CA ASN A 58 1.92 5.50 -18.31
C ASN A 58 3.26 4.77 -18.04
N ILE A 59 3.90 5.12 -16.92
CA ILE A 59 5.20 4.51 -16.52
C ILE A 59 5.04 3.01 -16.26
N THR A 60 3.95 2.57 -15.61
CA THR A 60 3.67 1.15 -15.40
C THR A 60 3.67 0.34 -16.71
N ASP A 61 2.99 0.83 -17.74
CA ASP A 61 2.93 0.19 -19.06
C ASP A 61 4.31 0.13 -19.70
N LEU A 62 5.08 1.23 -19.61
CA LEU A 62 6.45 1.31 -20.13
C LEU A 62 7.35 0.24 -19.52
N LEU A 63 7.33 0.12 -18.19
CA LEU A 63 8.19 -0.83 -17.48
C LEU A 63 7.77 -2.28 -17.75
N LYS A 64 6.47 -2.56 -17.85
CA LYS A 64 5.97 -3.89 -18.25
C LYS A 64 6.39 -4.23 -19.68
N ASP A 65 6.39 -3.25 -20.57
CA ASP A 65 6.86 -3.42 -21.95
C ASP A 65 8.34 -3.80 -21.98
N ASP A 66 9.17 -3.09 -21.21
CA ASP A 66 10.60 -3.35 -21.07
C ASP A 66 10.89 -4.73 -20.46
N ILE A 67 10.17 -5.10 -19.39
CA ILE A 67 10.26 -6.45 -18.80
C ILE A 67 9.92 -7.50 -19.86
N LYS A 68 8.79 -7.36 -20.55
CA LYS A 68 8.40 -8.31 -21.60
C LYS A 68 9.44 -8.40 -22.71
N HIS A 69 9.98 -7.27 -23.15
CA HIS A 69 11.02 -7.19 -24.18
C HIS A 69 12.26 -7.98 -23.77
N THR A 70 12.73 -7.84 -22.53
CA THR A 70 13.91 -8.59 -22.06
C THR A 70 13.59 -10.05 -21.70
N PHE A 71 12.53 -10.29 -20.94
CA PHE A 71 12.27 -11.55 -20.26
C PHE A 71 11.54 -12.54 -21.16
N ASP A 72 10.54 -12.09 -21.91
CA ASP A 72 9.76 -12.98 -22.76
C ASP A 72 10.42 -13.11 -24.13
N ASN A 73 10.82 -11.98 -24.73
CA ASN A 73 11.42 -11.97 -26.07
C ASN A 73 12.93 -12.24 -26.07
N SER A 74 13.55 -12.36 -24.89
CA SER A 74 14.98 -12.63 -24.71
C SER A 74 15.91 -11.52 -25.25
N LEU A 75 15.45 -10.27 -25.32
CA LEU A 75 16.17 -9.17 -25.96
C LEU A 75 16.96 -8.31 -24.96
N PHE A 76 17.81 -7.43 -25.48
CA PHE A 76 18.53 -6.44 -24.68
C PHE A 76 17.68 -5.19 -24.48
N THR A 77 17.52 -4.75 -23.24
CA THR A 77 16.91 -3.46 -22.92
C THR A 77 17.96 -2.55 -22.30
N PHE A 78 18.10 -1.35 -22.84
CA PHE A 78 18.96 -0.31 -22.28
C PHE A 78 18.15 0.98 -22.17
N ARG A 79 18.15 1.63 -21.00
CA ARG A 79 17.45 2.90 -20.78
C ARG A 79 18.35 3.89 -20.06
N PHE A 80 18.36 5.13 -20.58
CA PHE A 80 18.73 6.29 -19.76
C PHE A 80 17.46 6.90 -19.17
N ILE A 81 17.54 7.36 -17.93
CA ILE A 81 16.50 8.18 -17.31
C ILE A 81 17.06 9.55 -17.00
N ALA A 82 16.56 10.55 -17.73
CA ALA A 82 16.77 11.97 -17.49
C ALA A 82 15.64 12.49 -16.60
N ALA A 83 15.95 12.77 -15.34
CA ALA A 83 14.93 13.07 -14.33
C ALA A 83 15.05 14.48 -13.75
N ASP A 84 13.96 15.24 -13.78
CA ASP A 84 13.91 16.55 -13.11
C ASP A 84 13.93 16.39 -11.59
N PRO A 85 14.40 17.39 -10.82
CA PRO A 85 14.37 17.34 -9.36
C PRO A 85 12.96 17.09 -8.81
N GLY A 86 12.79 16.02 -8.02
CA GLY A 86 11.50 15.66 -7.43
C GLY A 86 10.56 14.86 -8.36
N SER A 87 11.06 14.34 -9.48
CA SER A 87 10.32 13.50 -10.44
C SER A 87 10.14 12.03 -10.03
N GLY A 88 10.78 11.58 -8.94
CA GLY A 88 10.64 10.21 -8.44
C GLY A 88 11.57 9.17 -9.07
N LYS A 89 12.76 9.58 -9.56
CA LYS A 89 13.71 8.70 -10.26
C LYS A 89 14.06 7.39 -9.52
N THR A 90 14.38 7.48 -8.23
CA THR A 90 14.71 6.31 -7.40
C THR A 90 13.49 5.43 -7.15
N THR A 91 12.29 6.02 -7.06
CA THR A 91 11.04 5.26 -6.98
C THR A 91 10.79 4.47 -8.24
N LEU A 92 11.08 5.02 -9.42
CA LEU A 92 10.92 4.28 -10.68
C LEU A 92 11.80 3.03 -10.69
N LEU A 93 13.08 3.12 -10.28
CA LEU A 93 13.97 1.95 -10.20
C LEU A 93 13.48 0.91 -9.18
N ASN A 94 13.05 1.37 -7.99
CA ASN A 94 12.49 0.48 -6.98
C ASN A 94 11.22 -0.21 -7.49
N TYR A 95 10.37 0.51 -8.22
CA TYR A 95 9.14 -0.02 -8.79
C TYR A 95 9.41 -1.05 -9.90
N LEU A 96 10.40 -0.81 -10.77
CA LEU A 96 10.84 -1.80 -11.77
C LEU A 96 11.30 -3.09 -11.08
N ARG A 97 12.09 -2.99 -10.00
CA ARG A 97 12.49 -4.16 -9.19
C ARG A 97 11.26 -4.87 -8.62
N GLU A 98 10.33 -4.11 -8.01
CA GLU A 98 9.10 -4.68 -7.44
C GLU A 98 8.26 -5.41 -8.50
N LEU A 99 8.13 -4.86 -9.72
CA LEU A 99 7.42 -5.50 -10.84
C LEU A 99 8.07 -6.81 -11.30
N ILE A 100 9.39 -6.96 -11.15
CA ILE A 100 10.10 -8.21 -11.46
C ILE A 100 9.90 -9.23 -10.33
N GLU A 101 9.99 -8.78 -9.08
CA GLU A 101 9.91 -9.66 -7.90
C GLU A 101 8.49 -10.17 -7.62
N ILE A 102 7.47 -9.47 -8.11
CA ILE A 102 6.07 -9.86 -7.94
C ILE A 102 5.77 -11.15 -8.71
N GLU A 103 6.22 -11.29 -9.95
CA GLU A 103 5.92 -12.47 -10.77
C GLU A 103 6.83 -13.63 -10.35
N PRO A 104 6.29 -14.76 -9.84
CA PRO A 104 7.12 -15.85 -9.31
C PRO A 104 8.12 -16.40 -10.33
N ILE A 105 7.72 -16.46 -11.60
CA ILE A 105 8.59 -16.90 -12.69
C ILE A 105 9.76 -15.93 -12.91
N TYR A 106 9.50 -14.62 -12.93
CA TYR A 106 10.55 -13.62 -13.11
C TYR A 106 11.47 -13.58 -11.90
N ARG A 107 10.92 -13.56 -10.68
CA ARG A 107 11.70 -13.65 -9.43
C ARG A 107 12.63 -14.86 -9.41
N LYS A 108 12.16 -16.01 -9.89
CA LYS A 108 12.92 -17.25 -9.90
C LYS A 108 14.14 -17.24 -10.82
N TYR A 109 14.07 -16.49 -11.91
CA TYR A 109 15.09 -16.50 -12.95
C TYR A 109 15.83 -15.18 -13.09
N SER A 110 15.64 -14.21 -12.20
CA SER A 110 16.26 -12.87 -12.34
C SER A 110 17.37 -12.61 -11.34
N VAL A 111 18.50 -12.13 -11.86
CA VAL A 111 19.63 -11.63 -11.11
C VAL A 111 19.58 -10.11 -11.18
N ILE A 112 19.13 -9.48 -10.08
CA ILE A 112 18.93 -8.03 -10.01
C ILE A 112 20.05 -7.40 -9.17
N VAL A 113 20.76 -6.45 -9.76
CA VAL A 113 21.83 -5.69 -9.11
C VAL A 113 21.49 -4.21 -9.17
N TYR A 114 21.42 -3.57 -8.00
CA TYR A 114 21.14 -2.15 -7.83
C TYR A 114 22.32 -1.46 -7.14
N PHE A 115 22.80 -0.33 -7.68
CA PHE A 115 23.82 0.49 -7.01
C PHE A 115 23.85 1.93 -7.56
N PRO A 116 24.27 2.91 -6.74
CA PRO A 116 24.57 4.26 -7.20
C PRO A 116 26.00 4.37 -7.77
N PHE A 117 26.24 5.26 -8.75
CA PHE A 117 27.58 5.46 -9.35
C PHE A 117 28.64 5.91 -8.35
N ASN A 118 28.27 6.63 -7.28
CA ASN A 118 29.20 7.01 -6.22
C ASN A 118 29.81 5.79 -5.49
N ALA A 119 29.15 4.63 -5.53
CA ALA A 119 29.70 3.40 -4.96
C ALA A 119 30.96 2.93 -5.70
N LEU A 120 31.14 3.33 -6.96
CA LEU A 120 32.36 3.08 -7.74
C LEU A 120 33.53 3.99 -7.31
N LEU A 121 33.24 5.08 -6.58
CA LEU A 121 34.21 6.08 -6.16
C LEU A 121 34.80 5.82 -4.76
N ALA A 122 34.27 4.81 -4.04
CA ALA A 122 34.75 4.43 -2.71
C ALA A 122 36.18 3.87 -2.73
N ASP A 123 36.63 3.38 -3.88
CA ASP A 123 37.99 2.87 -4.05
C ASP A 123 38.91 3.96 -4.63
N ALA A 124 39.94 4.33 -3.85
CA ALA A 124 40.90 5.38 -4.17
C ALA A 124 41.93 4.95 -5.24
N SER A 125 41.79 3.74 -5.79
CA SER A 125 42.65 3.23 -6.86
C SER A 125 42.62 4.15 -8.09
N GLY A 126 43.78 4.33 -8.73
CA GLY A 126 43.93 5.09 -9.99
C GLY A 126 43.43 4.33 -11.23
N GLU A 127 42.56 3.33 -11.06
CA GLU A 127 42.06 2.49 -12.13
C GLU A 127 41.10 3.25 -13.06
N SER A 128 41.02 2.80 -14.32
CA SER A 128 40.07 3.33 -15.29
C SER A 128 38.62 3.05 -14.88
N PHE A 129 37.69 3.85 -15.40
CA PHE A 129 36.28 3.71 -15.05
C PHE A 129 35.74 2.33 -15.44
N GLY A 130 36.15 1.80 -16.60
CA GLY A 130 35.74 0.48 -17.06
C GLY A 130 36.09 -0.64 -16.08
N VAL A 131 37.31 -0.63 -15.51
CA VAL A 131 37.72 -1.63 -14.52
C VAL A 131 36.85 -1.52 -13.26
N LYS A 132 36.66 -0.31 -12.74
CA LYS A 132 35.82 -0.06 -11.56
C LYS A 132 34.38 -0.51 -11.77
N LEU A 133 33.78 -0.17 -12.91
CA LEU A 133 32.40 -0.53 -13.24
C LEU A 133 32.22 -2.04 -13.36
N TYR A 134 33.01 -2.72 -14.20
CA TYR A 134 32.83 -4.15 -14.43
C TYR A 134 33.22 -4.99 -13.21
N SER A 135 34.26 -4.61 -12.48
CA SER A 135 34.63 -5.28 -11.22
C SER A 135 33.49 -5.18 -10.19
N TYR A 136 32.92 -3.99 -10.00
CA TYR A 136 31.80 -3.79 -9.08
C TYR A 136 30.56 -4.61 -9.50
N ILE A 137 30.19 -4.55 -10.78
CA ILE A 137 29.07 -5.30 -11.34
C ILE A 137 29.26 -6.80 -11.12
N LEU A 138 30.43 -7.34 -11.44
CA LEU A 138 30.75 -8.76 -11.28
C LEU A 138 30.65 -9.19 -9.83
N THR A 139 31.25 -8.41 -8.93
CA THR A 139 31.27 -8.74 -7.51
C THR A 139 29.87 -8.73 -6.91
N LYS A 140 29.02 -7.75 -7.25
CA LYS A 140 27.61 -7.74 -6.83
C LYS A 140 26.80 -8.85 -7.49
N THR A 141 27.05 -9.14 -8.76
CA THR A 141 26.38 -10.23 -9.49
C THR A 141 26.66 -11.56 -8.80
N PHE A 142 27.93 -11.88 -8.52
CA PHE A 142 28.29 -13.12 -7.83
C PHE A 142 27.77 -13.17 -6.40
N TRP A 143 27.72 -12.05 -5.69
CA TRP A 143 27.10 -12.03 -4.36
C TRP A 143 25.62 -12.43 -4.41
N VAL A 144 24.85 -11.91 -5.38
CA VAL A 144 23.45 -12.29 -5.59
C VAL A 144 23.31 -13.76 -6.00
N LEU A 145 24.22 -14.26 -6.85
CA LEU A 145 24.20 -15.64 -7.35
C LEU A 145 24.56 -16.68 -6.29
N MET A 146 25.41 -16.31 -5.32
CA MET A 146 26.02 -17.23 -4.35
C MET A 146 25.42 -17.10 -2.94
N LYS A 147 24.66 -16.03 -2.66
CA LYS A 147 23.91 -15.90 -1.42
C LYS A 147 22.83 -16.98 -1.37
N ASP A 148 22.61 -17.57 -0.19
CA ASP A 148 21.50 -18.49 0.02
C ASP A 148 20.16 -17.77 -0.19
N ASN A 149 19.64 -17.89 -1.40
CA ASN A 149 18.42 -17.25 -1.84
C ASN A 149 17.45 -18.33 -2.32
N SER A 150 16.52 -18.71 -1.44
CA SER A 150 15.47 -19.68 -1.74
C SER A 150 14.59 -19.30 -2.94
N ASN A 151 14.64 -18.04 -3.38
CA ASN A 151 13.86 -17.58 -4.51
C ASN A 151 14.54 -17.81 -5.86
N LEU A 152 15.87 -17.93 -5.95
CA LEU A 152 16.59 -18.05 -7.23
C LEU A 152 16.67 -19.52 -7.68
N SER A 153 16.63 -19.77 -8.99
CA SER A 153 16.80 -21.13 -9.54
C SER A 153 18.12 -21.76 -9.09
N ILE A 154 18.03 -22.98 -8.55
CA ILE A 154 19.20 -23.78 -8.13
C ILE A 154 20.20 -23.97 -9.28
N ASN A 155 19.71 -24.05 -10.53
CA ASN A 155 20.56 -24.19 -11.71
C ASN A 155 21.46 -22.97 -11.92
N ILE A 156 20.94 -21.76 -11.67
CA ILE A 156 21.70 -20.52 -11.77
C ILE A 156 22.83 -20.52 -10.73
N GLY A 157 22.54 -20.88 -9.48
CA GLY A 157 23.54 -20.98 -8.42
C GLY A 157 24.63 -22.01 -8.76
N LYS A 158 24.24 -23.22 -9.20
CA LYS A 158 25.18 -24.28 -9.61
C LYS A 158 26.07 -23.87 -10.79
N ALA A 159 25.49 -23.22 -11.81
CA ALA A 159 26.25 -22.74 -12.96
C ALA A 159 27.29 -21.70 -12.55
N SER A 160 26.91 -20.78 -11.66
CA SER A 160 27.78 -19.72 -11.14
C SER A 160 28.94 -20.27 -10.32
N GLU A 161 28.66 -21.22 -9.42
CA GLU A 161 29.68 -21.90 -8.62
C GLU A 161 30.64 -22.72 -9.50
N SER A 162 30.11 -23.43 -10.49
CA SER A 162 30.91 -24.19 -11.45
C SER A 162 31.84 -23.27 -12.25
N PHE A 163 31.31 -22.12 -12.71
CA PHE A 163 32.09 -21.11 -13.41
C PHE A 163 33.24 -20.58 -12.54
N LEU A 164 32.96 -20.13 -11.31
CA LEU A 164 33.99 -19.66 -10.40
C LEU A 164 35.01 -20.76 -10.07
N SER A 165 34.56 -21.99 -9.87
CA SER A 165 35.46 -23.11 -9.55
C SER A 165 36.44 -23.41 -10.68
N ARG A 166 36.02 -23.23 -11.94
CA ARG A 166 36.92 -23.32 -13.11
C ARG A 166 37.88 -22.14 -13.19
N LEU A 167 37.42 -20.95 -12.82
CA LEU A 167 38.23 -19.73 -12.90
C LEU A 167 39.33 -19.67 -11.83
N MET A 168 39.01 -20.00 -10.58
CA MET A 168 39.91 -19.77 -9.42
C MET A 168 40.15 -21.01 -8.55
N GLY A 169 39.54 -22.16 -8.87
CA GLY A 169 39.68 -23.40 -8.08
C GLY A 169 38.66 -23.53 -6.95
N LYS A 170 38.29 -24.78 -6.64
CA LYS A 170 37.23 -25.11 -5.67
C LYS A 170 37.52 -24.63 -4.25
N GLU A 171 38.77 -24.65 -3.83
CA GLU A 171 39.17 -24.23 -2.47
C GLU A 171 38.89 -22.74 -2.25
N LYS A 172 39.27 -21.88 -3.21
CA LYS A 172 39.00 -20.44 -3.14
C LYS A 172 37.50 -20.15 -3.15
N VAL A 173 36.74 -20.85 -3.98
CA VAL A 173 35.27 -20.71 -4.02
C VAL A 173 34.62 -21.11 -2.70
N ALA A 174 35.09 -22.19 -2.07
CA ALA A 174 34.62 -22.60 -0.74
C ALA A 174 34.88 -21.51 0.30
N GLN A 175 36.03 -20.84 0.25
CA GLN A 175 36.32 -19.72 1.16
C GLN A 175 35.40 -18.52 0.94
N ILE A 176 35.11 -18.15 -0.31
CA ILE A 176 34.16 -17.07 -0.63
C ILE A 176 32.76 -17.40 -0.09
N LYS A 177 32.34 -18.67 -0.22
CA LYS A 177 31.03 -19.12 0.27
C LYS A 177 30.86 -18.97 1.77
N LEU A 178 31.93 -19.09 2.56
CA LEU A 178 31.87 -18.83 4.01
C LEU A 178 31.45 -17.39 4.34
N ASN A 179 31.56 -16.47 3.37
CA ASN A 179 31.22 -15.07 3.52
C ASN A 179 29.94 -14.66 2.75
N ASN A 180 29.13 -15.61 2.26
CA ASN A 180 27.94 -15.30 1.44
C ASN A 180 26.88 -14.44 2.16
N ASP A 181 26.86 -14.47 3.50
CA ASP A 181 26.00 -13.64 4.34
C ASP A 181 26.49 -12.20 4.53
N ASN A 182 27.77 -11.92 4.26
CA ASN A 182 28.36 -10.60 4.41
C ASN A 182 28.88 -10.05 3.07
N ALA A 183 28.12 -9.14 2.49
CA ALA A 183 28.42 -8.55 1.18
C ALA A 183 29.81 -7.90 1.09
N ILE A 184 30.33 -7.32 2.17
CA ILE A 184 31.62 -6.62 2.18
C ILE A 184 32.76 -7.65 2.20
N LEU A 185 32.69 -8.64 3.08
CA LEU A 185 33.71 -9.70 3.16
C LEU A 185 33.74 -10.53 1.87
N PHE A 186 32.56 -10.87 1.34
CA PHE A 186 32.43 -11.54 0.04
C PHE A 186 33.13 -10.73 -1.05
N ALA A 187 32.81 -9.43 -1.14
CA ALA A 187 33.35 -8.56 -2.17
C ALA A 187 34.88 -8.44 -2.09
N ASN A 188 35.40 -8.20 -0.90
CA ASN A 188 36.84 -8.08 -0.67
C ASN A 188 37.58 -9.35 -1.07
N GLN A 189 37.08 -10.51 -0.65
CA GLN A 189 37.72 -11.78 -0.92
C GLN A 189 37.68 -12.16 -2.41
N LEU A 190 36.53 -11.96 -3.07
CA LEU A 190 36.42 -12.18 -4.51
C LEU A 190 37.36 -11.24 -5.29
N ASN A 191 37.42 -9.96 -4.93
CA ASN A 191 38.32 -9.00 -5.59
C ASN A 191 39.80 -9.38 -5.43
N ILE A 192 40.22 -9.84 -4.25
CA ILE A 192 41.58 -10.36 -4.03
C ILE A 192 41.87 -11.49 -5.00
N PHE A 193 40.99 -12.50 -5.09
CA PHE A 193 41.22 -13.64 -5.97
C PHE A 193 41.16 -13.29 -7.46
N LEU A 194 40.31 -12.36 -7.87
CA LEU A 194 40.27 -11.89 -9.26
C LEU A 194 41.54 -11.11 -9.63
N SER A 195 42.10 -10.35 -8.68
CA SER A 195 43.35 -9.61 -8.90
C SER A 195 44.55 -10.54 -9.15
N GLU A 196 44.60 -11.71 -8.51
CA GLU A 196 45.66 -12.71 -8.69
C GLU A 196 45.65 -13.32 -10.10
N ILE A 197 44.47 -13.45 -10.72
CA ILE A 197 44.28 -14.12 -12.02
C ILE A 197 44.47 -13.13 -13.19
N LYS A 198 44.56 -11.82 -12.92
CA LYS A 198 44.70 -10.75 -13.93
C LYS A 198 43.62 -10.83 -15.03
N VAL A 199 42.37 -10.91 -14.60
CA VAL A 199 41.22 -11.01 -15.51
C VAL A 199 40.93 -9.70 -16.25
N ASN A 200 40.47 -9.79 -17.51
CA ASN A 200 39.76 -8.69 -18.14
C ASN A 200 38.32 -8.69 -17.63
N PHE A 201 37.95 -7.70 -16.80
CA PHE A 201 36.64 -7.65 -16.16
C PHE A 201 35.47 -7.54 -17.17
N LYS A 202 35.66 -6.86 -18.31
CA LYS A 202 34.63 -6.78 -19.36
C LYS A 202 34.35 -8.17 -19.96
N ASP A 203 35.40 -8.86 -20.39
CA ASP A 203 35.27 -10.18 -21.01
C ASP A 203 34.74 -11.21 -20.02
N LEU A 204 35.16 -11.10 -18.75
CA LEU A 204 34.68 -11.92 -17.66
C LEU A 204 33.17 -11.72 -17.43
N PHE A 205 32.69 -10.47 -17.40
CA PHE A 205 31.27 -10.15 -17.28
C PHE A 205 30.41 -10.85 -18.33
N PHE A 206 30.77 -10.71 -19.61
CA PHE A 206 30.01 -11.36 -20.68
C PHE A 206 30.15 -12.88 -20.67
N SER A 207 31.31 -13.42 -20.27
CA SER A 207 31.52 -14.86 -20.11
C SER A 207 30.61 -15.46 -19.03
N VAL A 208 30.44 -14.75 -17.91
CA VAL A 208 29.53 -15.17 -16.82
C VAL A 208 28.08 -15.20 -17.30
N VAL A 209 27.61 -14.13 -17.94
CA VAL A 209 26.25 -14.03 -18.48
C VAL A 209 25.99 -15.18 -19.46
N GLN A 210 26.91 -15.41 -20.40
CA GLN A 210 26.76 -16.50 -21.38
C GLN A 210 26.79 -17.89 -20.75
N GLU A 211 27.64 -18.14 -19.75
CA GLU A 211 27.70 -19.45 -19.10
C GLU A 211 26.40 -19.78 -18.35
N ILE A 212 25.85 -18.79 -17.65
CA ILE A 212 24.59 -18.96 -16.92
C ILE A 212 23.45 -19.16 -17.91
N LEU A 213 23.38 -18.38 -19.00
CA LEU A 213 22.35 -18.54 -20.03
C LEU A 213 22.41 -19.89 -20.76
N LYS A 214 23.61 -20.48 -20.91
CA LYS A 214 23.76 -21.85 -21.44
C LYS A 214 23.15 -22.88 -20.50
N SER A 215 23.30 -22.69 -19.20
CA SER A 215 22.83 -23.64 -18.17
C SER A 215 21.36 -23.44 -17.81
N GLU A 216 20.89 -22.19 -17.81
CA GLU A 216 19.52 -21.77 -17.52
C GLU A 216 19.09 -20.70 -18.54
N PRO A 217 18.50 -21.11 -19.70
CA PRO A 217 18.14 -20.19 -20.77
C PRO A 217 17.05 -19.16 -20.42
N GLN A 218 16.38 -19.32 -19.28
CA GLN A 218 15.39 -18.38 -18.76
C GLN A 218 15.99 -17.28 -17.89
N ALA A 219 17.28 -17.38 -17.53
CA ALA A 219 17.93 -16.41 -16.64
C ALA A 219 17.92 -15.00 -17.24
N ASN A 220 17.64 -13.99 -16.42
CA ASN A 220 17.63 -12.57 -16.81
C ASN A 220 18.57 -11.79 -15.89
N PHE A 221 19.34 -10.87 -16.47
CA PHE A 221 20.26 -10.01 -15.73
C PHE A 221 19.77 -8.58 -15.78
N VAL A 222 19.59 -7.95 -14.61
CA VAL A 222 19.02 -6.61 -14.48
C VAL A 222 19.96 -5.74 -13.67
N TYR A 223 20.47 -4.67 -14.29
CA TYR A 223 21.38 -3.71 -13.69
C TYR A 223 20.73 -2.34 -13.60
N LEU A 224 20.49 -1.89 -12.37
CA LEU A 224 19.84 -0.62 -12.05
C LEU A 224 20.88 0.33 -11.42
N MET A 225 21.32 1.32 -12.19
CA MET A 225 22.41 2.22 -11.81
C MET A 225 21.86 3.64 -11.58
N ASP A 226 21.89 4.11 -10.33
CA ASP A 226 21.40 5.45 -9.95
C ASP A 226 22.55 6.47 -9.84
N GLU A 227 22.21 7.76 -9.79
CA GLU A 227 23.14 8.86 -9.53
C GLU A 227 24.27 9.01 -10.54
N LEU A 228 24.00 8.91 -11.86
CA LEU A 228 24.99 9.22 -12.91
C LEU A 228 25.67 10.58 -12.68
N ASP A 229 24.93 11.53 -12.12
CA ASP A 229 25.37 12.87 -11.74
C ASP A 229 26.52 12.90 -10.72
N SER A 230 26.74 11.79 -10.00
CA SER A 230 27.81 11.65 -9.02
C SER A 230 29.16 11.30 -9.64
N LEU A 231 29.21 11.00 -10.94
CA LEU A 231 30.47 10.74 -11.64
C LEU A 231 31.38 11.96 -11.63
N LYS A 232 32.65 11.73 -11.33
CA LYS A 232 33.69 12.78 -11.42
C LYS A 232 33.86 13.21 -12.88
N PRO A 233 34.12 14.51 -13.15
CA PRO A 233 34.32 15.02 -14.51
C PRO A 233 35.33 14.22 -15.34
N ASP A 234 36.43 13.81 -14.73
CA ASP A 234 37.52 13.07 -15.39
C ASP A 234 37.10 11.66 -15.86
N TYR A 235 36.02 11.10 -15.31
CA TYR A 235 35.49 9.80 -15.72
C TYR A 235 34.43 9.88 -16.83
N LEU A 236 33.96 11.07 -17.21
CA LEU A 236 32.81 11.19 -18.11
C LEU A 236 33.11 10.65 -19.51
N ASP A 237 34.28 10.96 -20.09
CA ASP A 237 34.63 10.52 -21.44
C ASP A 237 34.84 9.01 -21.50
N ASP A 238 35.58 8.45 -20.51
CA ASP A 238 35.77 7.00 -20.37
C ASP A 238 34.42 6.29 -20.14
N ALA A 239 33.54 6.84 -19.29
CA ALA A 239 32.21 6.29 -19.05
C ALA A 239 31.34 6.24 -20.31
N ARG A 240 31.36 7.28 -21.16
CA ARG A 240 30.64 7.27 -22.44
C ARG A 240 31.15 6.16 -23.36
N ALA A 241 32.47 6.01 -23.46
CA ALA A 241 33.08 4.96 -24.26
C ALA A 241 32.71 3.56 -23.75
N ILE A 242 32.83 3.33 -22.44
CA ILE A 242 32.50 2.05 -21.80
C ILE A 242 31.02 1.68 -21.95
N ILE A 243 30.10 2.65 -21.80
CA ILE A 243 28.66 2.42 -21.99
C ILE A 243 28.35 2.10 -23.46
N ARG A 244 28.95 2.83 -24.40
CA ARG A 244 28.82 2.54 -25.84
C ARG A 244 29.29 1.12 -26.16
N ASP A 245 30.42 0.72 -25.60
CA ASP A 245 30.99 -0.62 -25.80
C ASP A 245 30.11 -1.71 -25.18
N LEU A 246 29.58 -1.48 -23.97
CA LEU A 246 28.60 -2.38 -23.34
C LEU A 246 27.40 -2.62 -24.25
N ILE A 247 26.84 -1.56 -24.84
CA ILE A 247 25.70 -1.66 -25.77
C ILE A 247 26.08 -2.47 -27.01
N ASN A 248 27.20 -2.14 -27.65
CA ASN A 248 27.65 -2.81 -28.87
C ASN A 248 27.89 -4.30 -28.66
N GLU A 249 28.59 -4.67 -27.59
CA GLU A 249 28.90 -6.07 -27.28
C GLU A 249 27.64 -6.85 -26.95
N THR A 250 26.71 -6.26 -26.19
CA THR A 250 25.45 -6.93 -25.86
C THR A 250 24.60 -7.18 -27.11
N CYS A 251 24.57 -6.24 -28.06
CA CYS A 251 23.87 -6.42 -29.33
C CYS A 251 24.43 -7.56 -30.18
N ASN A 252 25.70 -7.95 -29.99
CA ASN A 252 26.32 -9.09 -30.68
C ASN A 252 25.98 -10.44 -30.03
N ILE A 253 25.41 -10.44 -28.82
CA ILE A 253 25.03 -11.66 -28.11
C ILE A 253 23.64 -12.12 -28.57
N LYS A 254 23.53 -13.38 -28.96
CA LYS A 254 22.24 -13.99 -29.30
C LYS A 254 21.43 -14.20 -28.02
N LYS A 255 20.24 -13.59 -27.95
CA LYS A 255 19.30 -13.68 -26.82
C LYS A 255 19.93 -13.25 -25.47
N PRO A 256 20.39 -11.99 -25.35
CA PRO A 256 21.22 -11.55 -24.23
C PRO A 256 20.50 -11.50 -22.88
N ARG A 257 19.15 -11.39 -22.85
CA ARG A 257 18.35 -11.33 -21.61
C ARG A 257 18.92 -10.37 -20.56
N LEU A 258 19.41 -9.24 -21.04
CA LEU A 258 20.07 -8.21 -20.25
C LEU A 258 19.19 -6.96 -20.23
N MET A 259 19.02 -6.36 -19.05
CA MET A 259 18.35 -5.09 -18.86
C MET A 259 19.27 -4.14 -18.09
N VAL A 260 19.51 -2.95 -18.63
CA VAL A 260 20.37 -1.93 -18.01
C VAL A 260 19.61 -0.62 -17.96
N TYR A 261 19.52 -0.05 -16.76
CA TYR A 261 18.95 1.27 -16.51
C TYR A 261 20.01 2.15 -15.87
N ILE A 262 20.24 3.32 -16.46
CA ILE A 262 21.15 4.34 -15.93
C ILE A 262 20.35 5.62 -15.67
N VAL A 263 20.43 6.15 -14.46
CA VAL A 263 19.56 7.24 -13.99
C VAL A 263 20.38 8.43 -13.50
N GLY A 264 19.95 9.63 -13.88
CA GLY A 264 20.54 10.90 -13.44
C GLY A 264 19.57 12.07 -13.54
N GLN A 265 20.03 13.25 -13.18
CA GLN A 265 19.35 14.51 -13.35
C GLN A 265 19.31 14.90 -14.84
N SER A 266 18.18 15.46 -15.30
CA SER A 266 17.94 15.70 -16.73
C SER A 266 19.10 16.40 -17.43
N ARG A 267 19.54 17.56 -16.92
CA ARG A 267 20.61 18.35 -17.54
C ARG A 267 21.93 17.59 -17.68
N GLN A 268 22.28 16.79 -16.68
CA GLN A 268 23.52 16.02 -16.64
C GLN A 268 23.44 14.83 -17.59
N VAL A 269 22.31 14.12 -17.62
CA VAL A 269 22.08 13.00 -18.54
C VAL A 269 22.07 13.48 -19.99
N ASP A 270 21.34 14.56 -20.29
CA ASP A 270 21.27 15.13 -21.64
C ASP A 270 22.67 15.56 -22.10
N SER A 271 23.39 16.32 -21.27
CA SER A 271 24.79 16.73 -21.55
C SER A 271 25.75 15.53 -21.67
N PHE A 272 25.52 14.47 -20.89
CA PHE A 272 26.32 13.25 -20.98
C PHE A 272 26.11 12.55 -22.32
N ILE A 273 24.88 12.46 -22.80
CA ILE A 273 24.55 11.77 -24.05
C ILE A 273 24.96 12.62 -25.26
N GLU A 274 24.63 13.91 -25.29
CA GLU A 274 24.85 14.80 -26.44
C GLU A 274 26.33 15.04 -26.76
N LYS A 275 27.22 14.96 -25.75
CA LYS A 275 28.67 15.15 -25.94
C LYS A 275 29.36 14.01 -26.70
N ASP A 276 28.71 12.86 -26.89
CA ASP A 276 29.23 11.74 -27.71
C ASP A 276 28.19 11.32 -28.75
N ALA A 277 28.40 11.71 -30.01
CA ALA A 277 27.49 11.39 -31.11
C ALA A 277 27.29 9.87 -31.32
N GLY A 278 28.31 9.07 -31.02
CA GLY A 278 28.25 7.62 -31.08
C GLY A 278 27.32 7.04 -30.00
N LEU A 279 27.37 7.57 -28.79
CA LEU A 279 26.44 7.22 -27.72
C LEU A 279 25.03 7.74 -28.04
N TYR A 280 24.90 9.01 -28.39
CA TYR A 280 23.63 9.67 -28.72
C TYR A 280 22.79 8.86 -29.70
N SER A 281 23.38 8.48 -30.84
CA SER A 281 22.69 7.70 -31.88
C SER A 281 22.19 6.34 -31.42
N ARG A 282 22.80 5.74 -30.39
CA ARG A 282 22.40 4.44 -29.82
C ARG A 282 21.29 4.54 -28.78
N VAL A 283 21.18 5.68 -28.08
CA VAL A 283 20.36 5.77 -26.87
C VAL A 283 19.23 6.79 -26.96
N ILE A 284 19.20 7.67 -27.95
CA ILE A 284 18.18 8.73 -28.05
C ILE A 284 16.75 8.16 -28.10
N ASN A 285 16.55 7.04 -28.79
CA ASN A 285 15.23 6.38 -28.85
C ASN A 285 14.89 5.60 -27.57
N ASN A 286 15.87 5.44 -26.68
CA ASN A 286 15.79 4.67 -25.44
C ASN A 286 15.78 5.56 -24.19
N LEU A 287 15.78 6.88 -24.36
CA LEU A 287 15.72 7.84 -23.27
C LEU A 287 14.31 7.91 -22.66
N ILE A 288 14.24 7.93 -21.33
CA ILE A 288 13.05 8.22 -20.54
C ILE A 288 13.27 9.57 -19.87
N THR A 289 12.43 10.55 -20.21
CA THR A 289 12.45 11.86 -19.56
C THR A 289 11.35 11.90 -18.50
N LEU A 290 11.71 12.16 -17.25
CA LEU A 290 10.77 12.33 -16.15
C LEU A 290 10.68 13.80 -15.76
N VAL A 291 9.47 14.34 -15.83
CA VAL A 291 9.22 15.74 -15.47
C VAL A 291 8.97 15.90 -13.97
N ARG A 292 9.09 17.15 -13.51
CA ARG A 292 8.67 17.53 -12.17
C ARG A 292 7.21 17.16 -11.87
N PHE A 293 6.88 17.08 -10.59
CA PHE A 293 5.50 16.84 -10.18
C PHE A 293 4.58 17.97 -10.65
N ARG A 294 3.34 17.60 -11.00
CA ARG A 294 2.31 18.45 -11.60
C ARG A 294 1.27 18.85 -10.56
N LYS A 295 0.55 19.94 -10.82
CA LYS A 295 -0.57 20.41 -9.97
C LYS A 295 -1.64 19.33 -9.75
N GLU A 296 -1.89 18.51 -10.76
CA GLU A 296 -2.83 17.38 -10.69
C GLU A 296 -2.45 16.37 -9.60
N GLU A 297 -1.15 16.14 -9.37
CA GLU A 297 -0.68 15.22 -8.34
C GLU A 297 -0.87 15.81 -6.95
N CYS A 298 -0.63 17.11 -6.78
CA CYS A 298 -0.99 17.83 -5.56
C CYS A 298 -2.50 17.77 -5.29
N LEU A 299 -3.33 17.91 -6.34
CA LEU A 299 -4.79 17.78 -6.25
C LEU A 299 -5.22 16.36 -5.85
N LYS A 300 -4.58 15.32 -6.38
CA LYS A 300 -4.83 13.93 -5.97
C LYS A 300 -4.55 13.73 -4.48
N ILE A 301 -3.42 14.21 -3.98
CA ILE A 301 -3.07 14.13 -2.55
C ILE A 301 -4.06 14.93 -1.68
N LYS A 302 -4.38 16.17 -2.08
CA LYS A 302 -5.40 16.99 -1.41
C LYS A 302 -6.72 16.24 -1.32
N THR A 303 -7.17 15.66 -2.43
CA THR A 303 -8.42 14.89 -2.50
C THR A 303 -8.38 13.70 -1.55
N LEU A 304 -7.30 12.90 -1.54
CA LEU A 304 -7.16 11.77 -0.62
C LEU A 304 -7.25 12.18 0.86
N ILE A 305 -6.62 13.29 1.23
CA ILE A 305 -6.67 13.81 2.61
C ILE A 305 -8.08 14.32 2.95
N GLU A 306 -8.65 15.13 2.06
CA GLU A 306 -10.01 15.68 2.18
C GLU A 306 -11.05 14.58 2.34
N GLU A 307 -10.95 13.54 1.52
CA GLU A 307 -11.82 12.39 1.55
C GLU A 307 -11.76 11.67 2.90
N ARG A 308 -10.57 11.51 3.46
CA ARG A 308 -10.38 10.83 4.75
C ARG A 308 -10.89 11.67 5.92
N ILE A 309 -10.68 12.99 5.89
CA ILE A 309 -11.20 13.93 6.89
C ILE A 309 -12.73 14.01 6.84
N LYS A 310 -13.30 14.13 5.64
CA LYS A 310 -14.76 14.15 5.46
C LYS A 310 -15.38 12.85 5.97
N GLY A 311 -14.78 11.70 5.66
CA GLY A 311 -15.26 10.41 6.13
C GLY A 311 -15.22 10.28 7.65
N ALA A 312 -14.22 10.84 8.32
CA ALA A 312 -14.10 10.74 9.77
C ALA A 312 -14.95 11.75 10.54
N TYR A 313 -15.12 12.98 10.02
CA TYR A 313 -15.62 14.10 10.81
C TYR A 313 -16.86 14.80 10.24
N SER A 314 -17.48 14.30 9.17
CA SER A 314 -18.68 14.93 8.56
C SER A 314 -19.82 15.20 9.55
N SER A 315 -19.95 14.38 10.60
CA SER A 315 -20.97 14.49 11.63
C SER A 315 -20.56 15.36 12.83
N CYS A 316 -19.33 15.89 12.86
CA CYS A 316 -18.83 16.72 13.95
C CYS A 316 -19.37 18.15 13.88
N LYS A 317 -19.70 18.73 15.04
CA LYS A 317 -20.32 20.06 15.16
C LYS A 317 -19.53 21.19 14.47
N ASP A 318 -18.19 21.13 14.51
CA ASP A 318 -17.33 22.16 13.91
C ASP A 318 -16.81 21.78 12.51
N PHE A 319 -17.36 20.72 11.89
CA PHE A 319 -16.93 20.24 10.58
C PHE A 319 -16.97 21.33 9.51
N ASP A 320 -18.08 22.06 9.38
CA ASP A 320 -18.24 23.06 8.32
C ASP A 320 -17.18 24.18 8.41
N LYS A 321 -16.81 24.59 9.63
CA LYS A 321 -15.76 25.60 9.86
C LYS A 321 -14.39 25.06 9.46
N ALA A 322 -14.04 23.88 9.97
CA ALA A 322 -12.77 23.22 9.66
C ALA A 322 -12.66 22.90 8.16
N TRP A 323 -13.76 22.52 7.52
CA TRP A 323 -13.83 22.20 6.11
C TRP A 323 -13.62 23.42 5.23
N ASN A 324 -14.22 24.56 5.58
CA ASN A 324 -13.97 25.83 4.90
C ASN A 324 -12.50 26.27 5.02
N GLU A 325 -11.92 26.15 6.22
CA GLU A 325 -10.50 26.45 6.45
C GLU A 325 -9.59 25.51 5.63
N LEU A 326 -9.89 24.22 5.59
CA LEU A 326 -9.14 23.25 4.80
C LEU A 326 -9.23 23.54 3.31
N LYS A 327 -10.43 23.87 2.81
CA LYS A 327 -10.65 24.23 1.39
C LYS A 327 -9.93 25.50 1.00
N SER A 328 -9.75 26.44 1.94
CA SER A 328 -9.02 27.70 1.74
C SER A 328 -7.51 27.54 1.61
N ILE A 329 -6.93 26.37 1.93
CA ILE A 329 -5.50 26.13 1.76
C ILE A 329 -5.15 26.21 0.27
N ALA A 330 -4.41 27.26 -0.09
CA ALA A 330 -3.90 27.46 -1.44
C ALA A 330 -2.94 26.34 -1.85
N LEU A 331 -3.14 25.82 -3.06
CA LEU A 331 -2.21 24.91 -3.72
C LEU A 331 -1.28 25.73 -4.59
N GLU A 332 -0.02 25.88 -4.17
CA GLU A 332 1.01 26.55 -4.97
C GLU A 332 2.13 25.58 -5.38
N PRO A 333 1.90 24.69 -6.38
CA PRO A 333 2.88 23.67 -6.78
C PRO A 333 4.27 24.22 -7.11
N THR A 334 4.33 25.44 -7.66
CA THR A 334 5.59 26.13 -8.02
C THR A 334 6.44 26.51 -6.81
N SER A 335 5.85 26.56 -5.63
CA SER A 335 6.50 26.95 -4.39
C SER A 335 7.23 25.78 -3.71
N TYR A 336 7.11 24.55 -4.24
CA TYR A 336 7.73 23.35 -3.67
C TYR A 336 8.76 22.74 -4.63
N GLN A 337 9.85 22.19 -4.07
CA GLN A 337 10.90 21.53 -4.83
C GLN A 337 10.57 20.08 -5.20
N SER A 338 9.68 19.44 -4.44
CA SER A 338 9.25 18.05 -4.65
C SER A 338 7.82 17.79 -4.17
N LEU A 339 7.22 16.69 -4.63
CA LEU A 339 5.92 16.23 -4.15
C LEU A 339 5.96 15.85 -2.66
N ARG A 340 7.12 15.43 -2.15
CA ARG A 340 7.33 15.12 -0.74
C ARG A 340 7.27 16.38 0.13
N GLU A 341 7.93 17.45 -0.29
CA GLU A 341 7.85 18.76 0.36
C GLU A 341 6.42 19.32 0.32
N PHE A 342 5.71 19.16 -0.81
CA PHE A 342 4.29 19.48 -0.88
C PHE A 342 3.49 18.69 0.18
N CYS A 343 3.72 17.37 0.29
CA CYS A 343 3.02 16.55 1.29
C CYS A 343 3.31 17.05 2.71
N GLU A 344 4.57 17.32 3.04
CA GLU A 344 5.01 17.84 4.34
C GLU A 344 4.27 19.15 4.67
N VAL A 345 4.36 20.16 3.80
CA VAL A 345 3.76 21.47 4.06
C VAL A 345 2.23 21.42 4.08
N TYR A 346 1.61 20.73 3.11
CA TYR A 346 0.16 20.64 3.02
C TYR A 346 -0.43 19.86 4.20
N SER A 347 0.11 18.68 4.51
CA SER A 347 -0.36 17.88 5.64
C SER A 347 -0.13 18.60 6.98
N GLN A 348 0.96 19.36 7.15
CA GLN A 348 1.19 20.10 8.39
C GLN A 348 0.12 21.17 8.63
N ARG A 349 -0.30 21.88 7.58
CA ARG A 349 -1.44 22.81 7.66
C ARG A 349 -2.73 22.10 8.02
N VAL A 350 -2.97 20.95 7.41
CA VAL A 350 -4.16 20.12 7.71
C VAL A 350 -4.10 19.56 9.14
N ILE A 351 -2.93 19.20 9.66
CA ILE A 351 -2.72 18.79 11.05
C ILE A 351 -3.10 19.92 12.00
N THR A 352 -2.73 21.16 11.72
CA THR A 352 -3.12 22.30 12.56
C THR A 352 -4.65 22.48 12.63
N ILE A 353 -5.34 22.32 11.50
CA ILE A 353 -6.81 22.33 11.46
C ILE A 353 -7.37 21.14 12.26
N HIS A 354 -6.85 19.94 12.02
CA HIS A 354 -7.24 18.73 12.76
C HIS A 354 -7.09 18.91 14.27
N GLU A 355 -5.95 19.42 14.73
CA GLU A 355 -5.67 19.62 16.15
C GLU A 355 -6.56 20.70 16.78
N THR A 356 -7.02 21.68 15.98
CA THR A 356 -7.92 22.76 16.41
C THR A 356 -9.37 22.29 16.59
N TYR A 357 -9.89 21.50 15.64
CA TYR A 357 -11.33 21.17 15.59
C TYR A 357 -11.67 19.72 15.92
N PHE A 358 -10.75 18.78 15.68
CA PHE A 358 -11.06 17.35 15.67
C PHE A 358 -10.26 16.50 16.66
N LYS A 359 -9.27 17.07 17.36
CA LYS A 359 -8.39 16.36 18.31
C LYS A 359 -9.13 15.46 19.31
N PHE A 360 -10.27 15.92 19.82
CA PHE A 360 -11.06 15.19 20.82
C PHE A 360 -12.07 14.19 20.21
N PHE A 361 -12.21 14.19 18.88
CA PHE A 361 -13.12 13.32 18.11
C PHE A 361 -12.37 12.29 17.27
N ASP A 362 -11.04 12.18 17.40
CA ASP A 362 -10.20 11.26 16.61
C ASP A 362 -10.37 9.81 17.08
N GLU A 363 -11.57 9.27 16.88
CA GLU A 363 -12.00 7.91 17.16
C GLU A 363 -12.12 7.07 15.86
N PRO A 364 -11.94 5.74 15.92
CA PRO A 364 -12.00 4.86 14.75
C PRO A 364 -13.40 4.76 14.11
N PHE A 365 -13.45 4.68 12.77
CA PHE A 365 -14.68 4.74 11.95
C PHE A 365 -15.31 3.34 11.70
N ASN A 366 -16.51 3.04 12.26
CA ASN A 366 -17.04 1.66 12.28
C ASN A 366 -18.09 1.29 11.21
N ARG A 367 -18.68 2.24 10.44
CA ARG A 367 -19.84 1.91 9.53
C ARG A 367 -19.50 1.10 8.28
N PHE A 368 -18.26 1.13 7.81
CA PHE A 368 -17.81 0.39 6.61
C PHE A 368 -17.81 -1.14 6.79
N GLU A 369 -17.78 -1.61 8.03
CA GLU A 369 -17.58 -3.01 8.36
C GLU A 369 -18.78 -3.91 8.03
N SER A 370 -20.01 -3.40 8.08
CA SER A 370 -21.21 -4.24 7.86
C SER A 370 -21.29 -4.77 6.43
N LYS A 371 -21.03 -3.93 5.42
CA LYS A 371 -20.95 -4.37 4.01
C LYS A 371 -19.75 -5.26 3.76
N ALA A 372 -18.62 -5.00 4.42
CA ALA A 372 -17.42 -5.82 4.31
C ALA A 372 -17.68 -7.26 4.80
N ARG A 373 -18.44 -7.43 5.90
CA ARG A 373 -18.83 -8.75 6.41
C ARG A 373 -19.69 -9.54 5.43
N GLU A 374 -20.66 -8.89 4.78
CA GLU A 374 -21.50 -9.51 3.75
C GLU A 374 -20.70 -9.95 2.51
N LEU A 375 -19.71 -9.15 2.11
CA LEU A 375 -18.80 -9.50 1.00
C LEU A 375 -17.92 -10.70 1.36
N VAL A 376 -17.29 -10.69 2.54
CA VAL A 376 -16.47 -11.82 3.00
C VAL A 376 -17.33 -13.08 3.16
N GLU A 377 -18.53 -12.96 3.69
CA GLU A 377 -19.51 -14.05 3.76
C GLU A 377 -19.76 -14.66 2.37
N THR A 378 -20.06 -13.82 1.38
CA THR A 378 -20.37 -14.25 0.02
C THR A 378 -19.18 -14.94 -0.63
N GLU A 379 -17.98 -14.35 -0.55
CA GLU A 379 -16.78 -14.90 -1.16
C GLU A 379 -16.29 -16.18 -0.46
N SER A 380 -16.39 -16.25 0.87
CA SER A 380 -16.10 -17.47 1.62
C SER A 380 -17.04 -18.62 1.22
N ARG A 381 -18.34 -18.35 1.03
CA ARG A 381 -19.30 -19.35 0.55
C ARG A 381 -18.94 -19.85 -0.84
N ASN A 382 -18.63 -18.94 -1.75
CA ASN A 382 -18.26 -19.29 -3.13
C ASN A 382 -17.00 -20.16 -3.15
N LYS A 383 -15.96 -19.79 -2.40
CA LYS A 383 -14.69 -20.53 -2.36
C LYS A 383 -14.77 -21.87 -1.66
N TRP A 384 -15.67 -22.01 -0.68
CA TRP A 384 -15.88 -23.25 0.04
C TRP A 384 -17.13 -24.03 -0.42
N VAL A 385 -17.72 -23.67 -1.57
CA VAL A 385 -18.96 -24.28 -2.09
C VAL A 385 -18.86 -25.81 -2.23
N LYS A 386 -17.68 -26.34 -2.57
CA LYS A 386 -17.44 -27.79 -2.67
C LYS A 386 -17.67 -28.55 -1.34
N PHE A 387 -17.53 -27.87 -0.21
CA PHE A 387 -17.74 -28.42 1.13
C PHE A 387 -19.14 -28.10 1.65
N LEU A 388 -19.58 -26.86 1.46
CA LEU A 388 -20.86 -26.36 1.97
C LEU A 388 -22.07 -26.84 1.16
N GLY A 389 -21.91 -27.09 -0.14
CA GLY A 389 -22.99 -27.36 -1.10
C GLY A 389 -23.75 -26.09 -1.53
N ASP A 390 -24.71 -26.27 -2.44
CA ASP A 390 -25.42 -25.16 -3.11
C ASP A 390 -26.59 -24.58 -2.29
N SER A 391 -26.91 -25.16 -1.13
CA SER A 391 -28.03 -24.74 -0.29
C SER A 391 -27.61 -24.72 1.17
N LEU A 392 -27.59 -23.51 1.73
CA LEU A 392 -27.26 -23.25 3.13
C LEU A 392 -28.54 -22.89 3.89
N ILE A 393 -28.71 -23.50 5.06
CA ILE A 393 -29.83 -23.19 5.96
C ILE A 393 -29.27 -22.38 7.13
N GLU A 394 -29.78 -21.15 7.30
CA GLU A 394 -29.43 -20.32 8.45
C GLU A 394 -30.03 -20.91 9.73
N GLU A 395 -29.17 -21.16 10.72
CA GLU A 395 -29.57 -21.55 12.06
C GLU A 395 -29.58 -20.28 12.94
N LYS A 396 -30.75 -19.89 13.47
CA LYS A 396 -30.83 -18.83 14.47
C LYS A 396 -30.16 -19.32 15.76
N ILE A 397 -28.96 -18.84 16.02
CA ILE A 397 -28.29 -19.06 17.31
C ILE A 397 -28.89 -18.08 18.32
N PHE A 398 -29.59 -18.58 19.33
CA PHE A 398 -30.02 -17.77 20.46
C PHE A 398 -28.81 -17.54 21.40
N PRO A 399 -28.55 -16.30 21.86
CA PRO A 399 -27.34 -15.94 22.60
C PRO A 399 -27.21 -16.55 24.01
N GLU A 400 -28.13 -17.43 24.43
CA GLU A 400 -28.17 -17.88 25.83
C GLU A 400 -27.00 -18.79 26.24
N LYS A 401 -26.20 -19.34 25.31
CA LYS A 401 -24.99 -20.11 25.62
C LYS A 401 -23.95 -20.12 24.49
N THR A 402 -23.59 -18.98 23.91
CA THR A 402 -22.32 -18.92 23.18
C THR A 402 -21.21 -18.68 24.20
N GLU A 403 -20.37 -19.69 24.44
CA GLU A 403 -19.08 -19.46 25.09
C GLU A 403 -18.40 -18.29 24.39
N ASN A 404 -17.78 -17.38 25.15
CA ASN A 404 -16.99 -16.27 24.61
C ASN A 404 -15.79 -16.81 23.83
N HIS A 405 -16.02 -17.29 22.62
CA HIS A 405 -14.99 -17.74 21.71
C HIS A 405 -14.45 -16.50 21.00
N LEU A 406 -13.17 -16.19 21.22
CA LEU A 406 -12.48 -15.02 20.65
C LEU A 406 -13.12 -13.65 21.00
N GLY A 407 -14.02 -13.59 21.99
CA GLY A 407 -14.60 -12.34 22.50
C GLY A 407 -15.92 -11.89 21.85
N HIS A 408 -16.60 -12.76 21.10
CA HIS A 408 -17.86 -12.41 20.43
C HIS A 408 -19.10 -12.69 21.26
N ASN A 409 -20.07 -11.76 21.20
CA ASN A 409 -21.38 -11.88 21.83
C ASN A 409 -22.46 -12.47 20.87
N GLY A 410 -22.13 -12.73 19.60
CA GLY A 410 -23.03 -13.37 18.64
C GLY A 410 -22.33 -13.89 17.37
N TRP A 411 -22.93 -14.90 16.76
CA TRP A 411 -22.46 -15.54 15.53
C TRP A 411 -23.65 -15.89 14.64
N ARG A 412 -23.50 -15.77 13.32
CA ARG A 412 -24.45 -16.35 12.35
C ARG A 412 -23.93 -17.72 11.90
N LYS A 413 -24.76 -18.75 12.01
CA LYS A 413 -24.41 -20.12 11.59
C LYS A 413 -25.24 -20.56 10.40
N TYR A 414 -24.57 -21.14 9.42
CA TYR A 414 -25.19 -21.75 8.26
C TYR A 414 -24.80 -23.21 8.17
N LYS A 415 -25.78 -24.10 8.08
CA LYS A 415 -25.54 -25.53 7.92
C LYS A 415 -25.37 -25.86 6.44
N GLY A 416 -24.27 -26.55 6.12
CA GLY A 416 -23.96 -27.06 4.79
C GLY A 416 -24.04 -28.58 4.70
N LYS A 417 -23.51 -29.11 3.60
CA LYS A 417 -23.45 -30.55 3.30
C LYS A 417 -22.43 -31.28 4.17
N GLY A 418 -22.67 -32.57 4.41
CA GLY A 418 -21.62 -33.49 4.89
C GLY A 418 -21.02 -33.15 6.25
N GLY A 419 -21.78 -32.53 7.16
CA GLY A 419 -21.29 -32.15 8.49
C GLY A 419 -20.55 -30.81 8.54
N TYR A 420 -20.44 -30.09 7.41
CA TYR A 420 -19.88 -28.76 7.36
C TYR A 420 -20.87 -27.68 7.80
N SER A 421 -20.36 -26.63 8.44
CA SER A 421 -21.10 -25.41 8.74
C SER A 421 -20.22 -24.18 8.61
N LEU A 422 -20.83 -23.06 8.24
CA LEU A 422 -20.18 -21.76 8.17
C LEU A 422 -20.57 -20.95 9.41
N LEU A 423 -19.60 -20.39 10.12
CA LEU A 423 -19.81 -19.54 11.28
C LEU A 423 -19.24 -18.15 10.99
N ILE A 424 -20.06 -17.11 11.12
CA ILE A 424 -19.72 -15.73 10.75
C ILE A 424 -19.81 -14.85 11.98
N SER A 425 -18.73 -14.15 12.29
CA SER A 425 -18.73 -13.19 13.38
C SER A 425 -19.62 -11.98 13.03
N ASP A 426 -20.43 -11.54 13.97
CA ASP A 426 -21.24 -10.33 13.85
C ASP A 426 -20.45 -9.03 14.10
N SER A 427 -19.25 -9.16 14.64
CA SER A 427 -18.42 -8.04 15.12
C SER A 427 -16.93 -8.26 14.84
N THR A 428 -16.12 -7.22 15.04
CA THR A 428 -14.66 -7.28 14.87
C THR A 428 -14.05 -8.30 15.81
N THR A 429 -13.18 -9.15 15.28
CA THR A 429 -12.61 -10.31 15.99
C THR A 429 -11.20 -10.02 16.46
N ARG A 430 -10.92 -10.21 17.75
CA ARG A 430 -9.56 -10.05 18.29
C ARG A 430 -8.80 -11.37 18.27
N ILE A 431 -7.77 -11.47 17.44
CA ILE A 431 -6.94 -12.66 17.27
C ILE A 431 -5.49 -12.28 17.56
N LYS A 432 -4.85 -12.93 18.55
CA LYS A 432 -3.43 -12.69 18.90
C LYS A 432 -3.04 -11.19 19.02
N ASN A 433 -3.95 -10.37 19.57
CA ASN A 433 -3.87 -8.90 19.71
C ASN A 433 -4.13 -8.05 18.46
N HIS A 434 -4.45 -8.67 17.34
CA HIS A 434 -4.87 -7.98 16.12
C HIS A 434 -6.40 -7.97 16.01
N ASN A 435 -6.95 -6.89 15.46
CA ASN A 435 -8.39 -6.74 15.30
C ASN A 435 -8.74 -6.92 13.82
N VAL A 436 -9.54 -7.95 13.52
CA VAL A 436 -9.93 -8.31 12.16
C VAL A 436 -11.38 -7.92 11.95
N ASP A 437 -11.66 -7.05 10.97
CA ASP A 437 -13.00 -6.50 10.73
C ASP A 437 -14.05 -7.57 10.40
N CYS A 438 -13.63 -8.61 9.66
CA CYS A 438 -14.48 -9.73 9.24
C CYS A 438 -13.79 -11.06 9.55
N TYR A 439 -14.50 -11.98 10.20
CA TYR A 439 -13.97 -13.31 10.48
C TYR A 439 -15.04 -14.37 10.24
N VAL A 440 -14.65 -15.42 9.51
CA VAL A 440 -15.52 -16.54 9.19
C VAL A 440 -14.79 -17.86 9.42
N GLU A 441 -15.46 -18.82 10.03
CA GLU A 441 -14.96 -20.18 10.21
C GLU A 441 -15.74 -21.15 9.34
N LEU A 442 -15.01 -22.00 8.63
CA LEU A 442 -15.55 -23.24 8.12
C LEU A 442 -15.31 -24.32 9.17
N ARG A 443 -16.39 -24.90 9.66
CA ARG A 443 -16.36 -25.99 10.65
C ARG A 443 -16.81 -27.30 10.03
N HIS A 444 -16.26 -28.41 10.52
CA HIS A 444 -16.69 -29.77 10.22
C HIS A 444 -16.83 -30.52 11.54
N HIS A 445 -18.04 -30.98 11.87
CA HIS A 445 -18.33 -31.56 13.19
C HIS A 445 -17.84 -30.69 14.37
N ASP A 446 -18.14 -29.39 14.29
CA ASP A 446 -17.78 -28.35 15.27
C ASP A 446 -16.29 -27.97 15.39
N ASP A 447 -15.38 -28.70 14.73
CA ASP A 447 -13.96 -28.33 14.61
C ASP A 447 -13.75 -27.31 13.49
N ALA A 448 -13.01 -26.23 13.77
CA ALA A 448 -12.62 -25.24 12.76
C ALA A 448 -11.54 -25.82 11.83
N VAL A 449 -11.93 -26.11 10.58
CA VAL A 449 -11.04 -26.72 9.57
C VAL A 449 -10.43 -25.70 8.62
N ALA A 450 -11.07 -24.53 8.46
CA ALA A 450 -10.50 -23.39 7.76
C ALA A 450 -11.08 -22.08 8.27
N LYS A 451 -10.34 -20.99 8.04
CA LYS A 451 -10.69 -19.65 8.49
C LYS A 451 -10.58 -18.66 7.35
N ALA A 452 -11.42 -17.63 7.39
CA ALA A 452 -11.34 -16.50 6.49
C ALA A 452 -11.20 -15.21 7.29
N TYR A 453 -10.21 -14.41 6.91
CA TYR A 453 -9.86 -13.15 7.56
C TYR A 453 -10.13 -12.01 6.59
N GLY A 454 -10.87 -10.98 7.01
CA GLY A 454 -11.15 -9.81 6.20
C GLY A 454 -10.78 -8.52 6.94
N GLU A 455 -10.02 -7.67 6.26
CA GLU A 455 -9.67 -6.33 6.72
C GLU A 455 -10.27 -5.29 5.78
N ALA A 456 -10.91 -4.26 6.34
CA ALA A 456 -11.81 -3.38 5.60
C ALA A 456 -11.45 -1.89 5.78
N LYS A 457 -11.13 -1.19 4.68
CA LYS A 457 -10.84 0.25 4.64
C LYS A 457 -11.89 1.01 3.84
N ASN A 458 -12.43 2.08 4.41
CA ASN A 458 -13.37 2.98 3.72
C ASN A 458 -12.70 3.95 2.72
N TYR A 459 -11.41 3.78 2.45
CA TYR A 459 -10.59 4.58 1.53
C TYR A 459 -9.62 3.68 0.77
N SER A 460 -9.03 4.21 -0.31
CA SER A 460 -8.10 3.46 -1.17
C SER A 460 -6.94 2.86 -0.36
N LEU A 461 -6.55 1.64 -0.70
CA LEU A 461 -5.44 0.94 -0.07
C LEU A 461 -4.11 1.64 -0.40
N ILE A 462 -3.21 1.58 0.57
CA ILE A 462 -1.80 1.96 0.43
C ILE A 462 -0.94 0.76 0.77
N LYS A 463 0.32 0.76 0.33
CA LYS A 463 1.28 -0.34 0.52
C LYS A 463 1.33 -0.85 1.97
N GLU A 464 1.33 0.05 2.95
CA GLU A 464 1.43 -0.32 4.37
C GLU A 464 0.26 -1.19 4.85
N HIS A 465 -0.97 -0.98 4.36
CA HIS A 465 -2.09 -1.85 4.75
C HIS A 465 -1.84 -3.31 4.35
N LEU A 466 -1.21 -3.51 3.19
CA LEU A 466 -0.88 -4.84 2.69
C LEU A 466 0.19 -5.47 3.58
N ASP A 467 1.25 -4.72 3.89
CA ASP A 467 2.36 -5.18 4.71
C ASP A 467 1.88 -5.55 6.13
N THR A 468 1.08 -4.68 6.76
CA THR A 468 0.49 -4.93 8.09
C THR A 468 -0.44 -6.14 8.08
N PHE A 469 -1.37 -6.24 7.14
CA PHE A 469 -2.28 -7.38 7.10
C PHE A 469 -1.54 -8.69 6.82
N GLN A 470 -0.48 -8.66 6.00
CA GLN A 470 0.36 -9.83 5.76
C GLN A 470 1.12 -10.26 7.04
N GLU A 471 1.56 -9.32 7.87
CA GLU A 471 2.15 -9.64 9.18
C GLU A 471 1.12 -10.30 10.09
N TRP A 472 -0.11 -9.78 10.15
CA TRP A 472 -1.19 -10.38 10.93
C TRP A 472 -1.49 -11.81 10.48
N LEU A 473 -1.56 -12.07 9.17
CA LEU A 473 -1.78 -13.42 8.64
C LEU A 473 -0.68 -14.41 9.04
N LYS A 474 0.58 -13.98 9.11
CA LYS A 474 1.66 -14.83 9.64
C LYS A 474 1.43 -15.16 11.11
N ASP A 475 1.05 -14.15 11.89
CA ASP A 475 0.73 -14.37 13.30
C ASP A 475 -0.47 -15.30 13.44
N PHE A 476 -1.45 -15.29 12.53
CA PHE A 476 -2.64 -16.14 12.59
C PHE A 476 -2.42 -17.61 12.17
N ASP A 477 -1.19 -18.00 11.82
CA ASP A 477 -0.88 -19.32 11.25
C ASP A 477 -1.65 -19.59 9.94
N PHE A 478 -1.88 -18.54 9.14
CA PHE A 478 -2.61 -18.60 7.87
C PHE A 478 -1.99 -19.59 6.88
N SER A 479 -2.80 -20.54 6.37
CA SER A 479 -2.32 -21.57 5.44
C SER A 479 -3.27 -21.81 4.27
N VAL A 480 -2.71 -21.71 3.05
CA VAL A 480 -3.41 -21.93 1.78
C VAL A 480 -3.14 -23.29 1.15
N ASP A 481 -2.05 -23.95 1.54
CA ASP A 481 -1.63 -25.24 1.03
C ASP A 481 -1.99 -26.31 2.07
N LYS A 482 -3.22 -26.81 2.02
CA LYS A 482 -3.68 -27.92 2.85
C LYS A 482 -4.15 -29.07 1.97
N ASP A 483 -3.38 -30.17 1.93
CA ASP A 483 -3.70 -31.35 1.15
C ASP A 483 -5.09 -31.90 1.53
N ASN A 484 -6.00 -31.96 0.55
CA ASN A 484 -7.39 -32.43 0.71
C ASN A 484 -8.23 -31.73 1.79
N LEU A 485 -7.77 -30.59 2.32
CA LEU A 485 -8.47 -29.78 3.30
C LEU A 485 -8.90 -28.43 2.70
N PRO A 486 -9.91 -27.76 3.27
CA PRO A 486 -10.27 -26.42 2.84
C PRO A 486 -9.12 -25.43 3.15
N PRO A 487 -8.71 -24.58 2.20
CA PRO A 487 -7.67 -23.57 2.44
C PRO A 487 -8.23 -22.42 3.28
N ASP A 488 -7.35 -21.76 4.05
CA ASP A 488 -7.70 -20.47 4.66
C ASP A 488 -7.81 -19.38 3.58
N LEU A 489 -8.61 -18.37 3.86
CA LEU A 489 -8.88 -17.26 2.94
C LEU A 489 -8.50 -15.92 3.60
N ALA A 490 -8.02 -14.98 2.79
CA ALA A 490 -7.69 -13.64 3.26
C ALA A 490 -8.21 -12.61 2.27
N PHE A 491 -8.86 -11.56 2.79
CA PHE A 491 -9.50 -10.53 2.01
C PHE A 491 -9.10 -9.14 2.49
N LEU A 492 -8.75 -8.26 1.56
CA LEU A 492 -8.63 -6.82 1.80
C LEU A 492 -9.74 -6.09 1.04
N ILE A 493 -10.56 -5.34 1.75
CA ILE A 493 -11.79 -4.74 1.24
C ILE A 493 -11.64 -3.23 1.22
N ALA A 494 -11.76 -2.59 0.06
CA ALA A 494 -11.64 -1.14 -0.03
C ALA A 494 -12.29 -0.56 -1.31
N PRO A 495 -12.54 0.76 -1.36
CA PRO A 495 -13.04 1.41 -2.57
C PRO A 495 -12.01 1.53 -3.71
N GLY A 496 -10.72 1.48 -3.40
CA GLY A 496 -9.65 1.58 -4.39
C GLY A 496 -8.42 0.78 -3.99
N CYS A 497 -7.71 0.27 -4.99
CA CYS A 497 -6.44 -0.44 -4.86
C CYS A 497 -5.73 -0.33 -6.21
N THR A 498 -4.42 -0.07 -6.21
CA THR A 498 -3.67 0.04 -7.47
C THR A 498 -3.43 -1.35 -8.08
N GLU A 499 -3.21 -1.41 -9.39
CA GLU A 499 -2.94 -2.67 -10.09
C GLU A 499 -1.69 -3.39 -9.52
N LEU A 500 -0.66 -2.63 -9.11
CA LEU A 500 0.49 -3.20 -8.41
C LEU A 500 0.08 -3.84 -7.08
N GLN A 501 -0.70 -3.12 -6.27
CA GLN A 501 -1.15 -3.61 -4.96
C GLN A 501 -2.02 -4.87 -5.13
N ILE A 502 -2.92 -4.91 -6.11
CA ILE A 502 -3.73 -6.11 -6.43
C ILE A 502 -2.84 -7.31 -6.75
N ARG A 503 -1.78 -7.11 -7.55
CA ARG A 503 -0.81 -8.19 -7.84
C ARG A 503 -0.04 -8.63 -6.60
N LYS A 504 0.34 -7.70 -5.72
CA LYS A 504 1.05 -8.02 -4.47
C LYS A 504 0.17 -8.88 -3.59
N LEU A 505 -1.09 -8.49 -3.43
CA LEU A 505 -2.11 -9.24 -2.72
C LEU A 505 -2.24 -10.66 -3.27
N LYS A 506 -2.40 -10.79 -4.59
CA LYS A 506 -2.54 -12.11 -5.25
C LYS A 506 -1.35 -13.04 -4.95
N ASN A 507 -0.12 -12.54 -4.99
CA ASN A 507 1.07 -13.34 -4.68
C ASN A 507 1.23 -13.71 -3.20
N LYS A 508 0.48 -13.05 -2.32
CA LYS A 508 0.35 -13.38 -0.91
C LYS A 508 -0.89 -14.20 -0.61
N ASN A 509 -1.62 -14.63 -1.64
CA ASN A 509 -2.92 -15.30 -1.53
C ASN A 509 -3.96 -14.49 -0.75
N ILE A 510 -3.87 -13.17 -0.84
CA ILE A 510 -4.85 -12.23 -0.32
C ILE A 510 -5.66 -11.72 -1.50
N GLU A 511 -6.98 -11.74 -1.39
CA GLU A 511 -7.87 -11.26 -2.44
C GLU A 511 -8.33 -9.83 -2.15
N PHE A 512 -8.32 -8.99 -3.18
CA PHE A 512 -8.86 -7.64 -3.09
C PHE A 512 -10.34 -7.64 -3.46
N LEU A 513 -11.19 -7.17 -2.55
CA LEU A 513 -12.61 -6.98 -2.80
C LEU A 513 -12.91 -5.49 -2.92
N LYS A 514 -13.27 -5.05 -4.13
CA LYS A 514 -13.69 -3.67 -4.35
C LYS A 514 -15.11 -3.49 -3.81
N THR A 515 -15.32 -2.48 -2.99
CA THR A 515 -16.66 -2.08 -2.53
C THR A 515 -16.87 -0.60 -2.77
N GLU A 516 -18.11 -0.17 -2.97
CA GLU A 516 -18.41 1.25 -3.04
C GLU A 516 -18.09 1.95 -1.71
N ARG A 517 -17.65 3.20 -1.83
CA ARG A 517 -17.46 4.08 -0.68
C ARG A 517 -18.83 4.40 -0.09
N ILE A 518 -18.93 4.40 1.23
CA ILE A 518 -20.13 4.86 1.92
C ILE A 518 -19.95 6.36 2.17
N ASP A 519 -20.52 7.19 1.29
CA ASP A 519 -20.69 8.61 1.56
C ASP A 519 -22.04 8.82 2.26
N GLU A 520 -22.04 9.52 3.40
CA GLU A 520 -23.28 9.80 4.16
C GLU A 520 -24.33 10.61 3.36
N THR A 521 -23.99 11.08 2.16
CA THR A 521 -24.89 11.79 1.24
C THR A 521 -25.81 10.87 0.42
N ASP A 522 -25.55 9.56 0.33
CA ASP A 522 -26.39 8.63 -0.46
C ASP A 522 -27.63 8.11 0.30
N ARG A 523 -28.12 8.90 1.27
CA ARG A 523 -29.50 8.79 1.77
C ARG A 523 -30.47 9.65 0.95
N SER A 524 -30.34 9.61 -0.38
CA SER A 524 -31.41 10.03 -1.29
C SER A 524 -31.87 8.83 -2.14
N GLY A 525 -32.43 7.82 -1.48
CA GLY A 525 -32.94 6.62 -2.14
C GLY A 525 -33.59 5.63 -1.16
N SER A 526 -34.82 5.94 -0.75
CA SER A 526 -35.82 5.07 -0.08
C SER A 526 -35.34 4.11 1.03
N SER A 527 -35.55 4.49 2.29
CA SER A 527 -36.44 3.78 3.23
C SER A 527 -36.42 4.42 4.62
N SER A 528 -37.63 4.73 5.11
CA SER A 528 -38.06 4.99 6.49
C SER A 528 -37.14 5.77 7.46
N HIS A 529 -37.59 6.99 7.78
CA HIS A 529 -37.27 7.75 8.99
C HIS A 529 -37.14 6.86 10.24
N GLU A 530 -35.95 6.81 10.84
CA GLU A 530 -35.85 6.61 12.29
C GLU A 530 -36.05 7.96 12.96
N ASN A 531 -37.25 8.12 13.53
CA ASN A 531 -37.64 9.24 14.38
C ASN A 531 -36.65 9.36 15.55
N VAL A 532 -35.85 10.42 15.57
CA VAL A 532 -35.27 10.90 16.82
C VAL A 532 -36.43 11.42 17.66
N ASP A 533 -36.69 10.80 18.80
CA ASP A 533 -37.73 11.22 19.74
C ASP A 533 -37.55 12.73 20.06
N PRO A 534 -38.49 13.60 19.66
CA PRO A 534 -38.40 15.04 19.86
C PRO A 534 -38.26 15.41 21.34
N VAL A 535 -38.89 14.62 22.23
CA VAL A 535 -38.84 14.80 23.68
C VAL A 535 -37.42 14.55 24.18
N LEU A 536 -36.78 13.49 23.71
CA LEU A 536 -35.42 13.13 24.10
C LEU A 536 -34.37 14.12 23.56
N SER A 537 -34.57 14.59 22.33
CA SER A 537 -33.77 15.67 21.74
C SER A 537 -33.85 16.95 22.58
N PHE A 538 -35.06 17.36 22.95
CA PHE A 538 -35.29 18.53 23.80
C PHE A 538 -34.63 18.37 25.18
N ILE A 539 -34.85 17.24 25.85
CA ILE A 539 -34.28 16.96 27.17
C ILE A 539 -32.75 17.02 27.16
N ASN A 540 -32.09 16.59 26.10
CA ASN A 540 -30.63 16.57 25.99
C ASN A 540 -30.02 17.92 25.59
N THR A 541 -30.75 18.76 24.85
CA THR A 541 -30.21 19.98 24.22
C THR A 541 -30.70 21.30 24.80
N ALA A 542 -31.88 21.33 25.43
CA ALA A 542 -32.49 22.56 25.93
C ALA A 542 -31.68 23.19 27.07
N ASP A 543 -31.45 24.50 27.04
CA ASP A 543 -30.85 25.20 28.17
C ASP A 543 -31.80 25.28 29.38
N ARG A 544 -31.27 25.76 30.50
CA ARG A 544 -32.00 25.82 31.77
C ARG A 544 -33.24 26.71 31.70
N GLU A 545 -33.16 27.84 30.99
CA GLU A 545 -34.25 28.81 30.89
C GLU A 545 -35.39 28.24 30.03
N LYS A 546 -35.04 27.61 28.91
CA LYS A 546 -35.98 26.92 28.03
C LYS A 546 -36.68 25.76 28.74
N MET A 547 -35.96 24.95 29.51
CA MET A 547 -36.56 23.88 30.32
C MET A 547 -37.54 24.42 31.37
N ILE A 548 -37.22 25.53 32.05
CA ILE A 548 -38.10 26.17 33.04
C ILE A 548 -39.35 26.74 32.37
N GLN A 549 -39.21 27.34 31.19
CA GLN A 549 -40.30 27.94 30.44
C GLN A 549 -41.30 26.88 29.96
N ILE A 550 -40.82 25.82 29.30
CA ILE A 550 -41.66 24.73 28.75
C ILE A 550 -42.34 23.92 29.88
N LEU A 551 -41.61 23.63 30.97
CA LEU A 551 -42.17 22.85 32.08
C LEU A 551 -42.98 23.71 33.07
N ARG A 552 -43.25 24.98 32.76
CA ARG A 552 -44.07 25.85 33.61
C ARG A 552 -45.48 25.27 33.75
N GLY A 553 -45.94 25.14 35.00
CA GLY A 553 -47.25 24.57 35.34
C GLY A 553 -47.27 23.06 35.60
N THR A 554 -46.17 22.32 35.40
CA THR A 554 -46.08 20.88 35.67
C THR A 554 -45.85 20.51 37.15
N ARG A 555 -45.66 21.51 38.02
CA ARG A 555 -45.21 21.39 39.43
C ARG A 555 -43.85 20.70 39.61
N ILE A 556 -43.05 20.57 38.54
CA ILE A 556 -41.67 20.08 38.61
C ILE A 556 -40.79 21.19 39.19
N GLN A 557 -40.07 20.89 40.28
CA GLN A 557 -39.21 21.85 40.95
C GLN A 557 -37.95 22.14 40.12
N GLN A 558 -37.43 23.37 40.19
CA GLN A 558 -36.19 23.75 39.49
C GLN A 558 -34.99 22.86 39.87
N ILE A 559 -34.94 22.38 41.12
CA ILE A 559 -33.91 21.44 41.59
C ILE A 559 -33.92 20.13 40.78
N THR A 560 -35.10 19.67 40.35
CA THR A 560 -35.24 18.48 39.50
C THR A 560 -34.82 18.79 38.07
N ILE A 561 -35.15 19.98 37.54
CA ILE A 561 -34.67 20.45 36.22
C ILE A 561 -33.14 20.51 36.21
N ASP A 562 -32.53 21.04 37.27
CA ASP A 562 -31.08 21.11 37.42
C ASP A 562 -30.44 19.71 37.48
N LYS A 563 -31.11 18.73 38.13
CA LYS A 563 -30.67 17.32 38.11
C LYS A 563 -30.80 16.69 36.72
N ILE A 564 -31.86 17.02 35.98
CA ILE A 564 -32.03 16.53 34.61
C ILE A 564 -30.90 17.05 33.72
N ILE A 565 -30.59 18.34 33.80
CA ILE A 565 -29.54 18.98 32.99
C ILE A 565 -28.15 18.42 33.34
N ARG A 566 -27.84 18.24 34.62
CA ARG A 566 -26.52 17.75 35.07
C ARG A 566 -26.20 16.32 34.65
N ASN A 567 -27.21 15.48 34.44
CA ASN A 567 -27.01 14.05 34.16
C ASN A 567 -27.24 13.69 32.68
N ARG A 568 -27.19 14.68 31.80
CA ARG A 568 -27.16 14.48 30.34
C ARG A 568 -25.87 13.79 29.89
N PRO A 569 -25.87 13.05 28.76
CA PRO A 569 -27.02 12.76 27.91
C PRO A 569 -27.83 11.55 28.37
N TYR A 570 -29.10 11.51 27.95
CA TYR A 570 -30.03 10.39 28.10
C TYR A 570 -30.18 9.69 26.74
N SER A 571 -30.04 8.37 26.71
CA SER A 571 -30.21 7.56 25.48
C SER A 571 -31.67 7.16 25.22
N GLN A 572 -32.50 7.20 26.26
CA GLN A 572 -33.93 6.90 26.27
C GLN A 572 -34.60 7.60 27.48
N LEU A 573 -35.91 7.85 27.41
CA LEU A 573 -36.64 8.57 28.46
C LEU A 573 -36.61 7.86 29.83
N ASP A 574 -36.50 6.53 29.84
CA ASP A 574 -36.44 5.72 31.06
C ASP A 574 -35.19 6.01 31.90
N GLU A 575 -34.13 6.54 31.28
CA GLU A 575 -32.94 6.95 32.01
C GLU A 575 -33.16 8.17 32.91
N LEU A 576 -34.26 8.92 32.75
CA LEU A 576 -34.63 9.98 33.69
C LEU A 576 -34.90 9.46 35.09
N GLU A 577 -35.39 8.22 35.23
CA GLU A 577 -35.68 7.61 36.52
C GLU A 577 -34.39 7.19 37.23
N SER A 578 -33.45 6.59 36.48
CA SER A 578 -32.19 6.08 37.04
C SER A 578 -31.13 7.18 37.22
N LYS A 579 -30.94 8.07 36.24
CA LYS A 579 -29.89 9.10 36.27
C LYS A 579 -30.33 10.39 36.98
N ALA A 580 -31.54 10.88 36.71
CA ALA A 580 -32.05 12.11 37.33
C ALA A 580 -32.87 11.88 38.61
N LYS A 581 -33.09 10.61 38.99
CA LYS A 581 -33.92 10.21 40.15
C LYS A 581 -35.33 10.81 40.08
N THR A 582 -35.89 10.89 38.88
CA THR A 582 -37.27 11.33 38.68
C THR A 582 -38.22 10.15 38.94
N SER A 583 -39.45 10.44 39.38
CA SER A 583 -40.48 9.41 39.43
C SER A 583 -41.11 9.22 38.05
N LYS A 584 -41.67 8.04 37.78
CA LYS A 584 -42.45 7.76 36.57
C LYS A 584 -43.50 8.83 36.28
N SER A 585 -44.22 9.28 37.31
CA SER A 585 -45.19 10.38 37.18
C SER A 585 -44.58 11.73 36.75
N MET A 586 -43.31 11.99 37.08
CA MET A 586 -42.59 13.19 36.61
C MET A 586 -42.10 13.01 35.17
N ARG A 587 -41.59 11.82 34.81
CA ARG A 587 -41.21 11.48 33.44
C ARG A 587 -42.39 11.64 32.48
N ASP A 588 -43.54 11.07 32.83
CA ASP A 588 -44.75 11.13 32.00
C ASP A 588 -45.27 12.59 31.84
N LYS A 589 -45.10 13.45 32.87
CA LYS A 589 -45.42 14.88 32.78
C LYS A 589 -44.46 15.67 31.89
N ILE A 590 -43.18 15.29 31.86
CA ILE A 590 -42.17 15.91 31.00
C ILE A 590 -42.48 15.55 29.54
N GLU A 591 -42.74 14.27 29.29
CA GLU A 591 -43.12 13.74 27.98
C GLU A 591 -44.42 14.38 27.44
N ASP A 592 -45.49 14.41 28.25
CA ASP A 592 -46.77 15.01 27.86
C ASP A 592 -46.66 16.53 27.63
N LYS A 593 -45.84 17.23 28.42
CA LYS A 593 -45.69 18.69 28.30
C LYS A 593 -44.86 19.10 27.09
N ILE A 594 -43.76 18.40 26.83
CA ILE A 594 -42.90 18.65 25.67
C ILE A 594 -43.61 18.21 24.38
N GLY A 595 -44.23 17.03 24.39
CA GLY A 595 -45.01 16.55 23.24
C GLY A 595 -46.19 17.46 22.87
N LYS A 596 -46.82 18.12 23.84
CA LYS A 596 -47.88 19.13 23.59
C LYS A 596 -47.34 20.47 23.06
N GLU A 597 -46.13 20.89 23.45
CA GLU A 597 -45.53 22.12 22.92
C GLU A 597 -44.98 21.95 21.50
N ASP A 598 -44.46 20.76 21.15
CA ASP A 598 -44.12 20.42 19.76
C ASP A 598 -45.37 20.41 18.85
N CYS A 599 -46.54 20.00 19.36
CA CYS A 599 -47.80 20.12 18.61
C CYS A 599 -48.27 21.58 18.38
N ASN A 600 -47.91 22.52 19.25
CA ASN A 600 -48.30 23.94 19.10
C ASN A 600 -47.37 24.73 18.17
N LEU A 601 -46.12 24.28 17.98
CA LEU A 601 -45.18 24.84 17.00
C LEU A 601 -45.57 24.52 15.55
N PHE A 602 -46.39 23.48 15.31
CA PHE A 602 -46.92 23.13 13.99
C PHE A 602 -48.37 23.59 13.74
N CYS A 603 -49.06 24.16 14.74
CA CYS A 603 -50.47 24.58 14.66
C CYS A 603 -50.68 26.10 14.87
N THR A 604 -49.66 26.93 14.60
CA THR A 604 -49.84 28.38 14.42
C THR A 604 -49.26 28.80 13.08
N THR A 605 -50.05 28.61 12.02
CA THR A 605 -49.89 29.32 10.74
C THR A 605 -51.16 30.13 10.50
N THR A 606 -51.10 31.44 10.73
CA THR A 606 -51.94 32.49 10.12
C THR A 606 -51.41 33.86 10.50
#